data_AF-A0A947A1P2-F1
#
_entry.id   AF-A0A947A1P2-F1
#
_cell.length_a   1.000
_cell.length_b   1.000
_cell.length_c   1.000
_cell.angle_alpha   90.00
_cell.angle_beta   90.00
_cell.angle_gamma   90.00
#
_symmetry.space_group_name_H-M   'P 1'
#
loop_
_entity.id
_entity.type
_entity.pdbx_description
1 polymer ?
#
loop_
_entity_poly.entity_id
_entity_poly.type
_entity_poly.pdbx_seq_one_letter_code
_entity_poly.pdbx_strand_id
1 'polypeptide(L)'
;MNRLVITLLLALAPMLSHSQNFEKYEDMKDVDAMVMTSKMFKMLAKVDLSENDPEAREYMKLIENLDRIQIYKSSNSNIMSQMATDVKSYLQKGSLEELMRVNDNGQNIKFYSLPGKNDNYVRELFMYLEGSEG
;
A
#
# COMPACT_ATOMS: atom_id res chain seq x y z
N MET A 1 9.61 -38.71 -22.45
CA MET A 1 8.74 -38.07 -21.43
C MET A 1 9.36 -36.83 -20.79
N ASN A 2 10.68 -36.75 -20.56
CA ASN A 2 11.25 -35.64 -19.78
C ASN A 2 11.27 -34.27 -20.46
N ARG A 3 11.46 -34.19 -21.79
CA ARG A 3 11.59 -32.89 -22.48
C ARG A 3 10.27 -32.10 -22.53
N LEU A 4 9.14 -32.77 -22.81
CA LEU A 4 7.82 -32.13 -22.84
C LEU A 4 7.38 -31.62 -21.46
N VAL A 5 7.65 -32.40 -20.41
CA VAL A 5 7.33 -32.00 -19.02
C VAL A 5 8.18 -30.79 -18.59
N ILE A 6 9.48 -30.77 -18.96
CA ILE A 6 10.37 -29.64 -18.67
C ILE A 6 9.95 -28.38 -19.45
N THR A 7 9.61 -28.50 -20.73
CA THR A 7 9.11 -27.37 -21.53
C THR A 7 7.81 -26.81 -20.97
N LEU A 8 6.91 -27.68 -20.50
CA LEU A 8 5.65 -27.25 -19.88
C LEU A 8 5.86 -26.55 -18.54
N LEU A 9 6.78 -27.05 -17.70
CA LEU A 9 7.18 -26.39 -16.45
C LEU A 9 7.83 -25.02 -16.68
N LEU A 10 8.71 -24.90 -17.67
CA LEU A 10 9.33 -23.63 -18.06
C LEU A 10 8.33 -22.64 -18.66
N ALA A 11 7.30 -23.11 -19.37
CA ALA A 11 6.23 -22.27 -19.88
C ALA A 11 5.30 -21.73 -18.78
N LEU A 12 5.16 -22.46 -17.67
CA LEU A 12 4.36 -22.06 -16.51
C LEU A 12 5.16 -21.25 -15.47
N ALA A 13 6.49 -21.28 -15.52
CA ALA A 13 7.36 -20.54 -14.61
C ALA A 13 7.10 -19.01 -14.55
N PRO A 14 6.80 -18.30 -15.66
CA PRO A 14 6.46 -16.88 -15.62
C PRO A 14 5.15 -16.60 -14.88
N MET A 15 4.23 -17.56 -14.82
CA MET A 15 2.96 -17.43 -14.08
C MET A 15 3.15 -17.47 -12.57
N LEU A 16 4.30 -17.95 -12.08
CA LEU A 16 4.66 -17.98 -10.67
C LEU A 16 5.40 -16.72 -10.21
N SER A 17 5.83 -15.87 -11.14
CA SER A 17 6.57 -14.64 -10.86
C SER A 17 5.59 -13.47 -10.66
N HIS A 18 4.68 -13.59 -9.70
CA HIS A 18 3.74 -12.52 -9.35
C HIS A 18 3.93 -12.10 -7.89
N SER A 19 5.16 -11.70 -7.55
CA SER A 19 5.41 -10.92 -6.34
C SER A 19 4.82 -9.52 -6.57
N GLN A 20 3.57 -9.34 -6.16
CA GLN A 20 2.81 -8.11 -6.36
C GLN A 20 2.99 -7.16 -5.18
N ASN A 21 4.23 -6.83 -4.87
CA ASN A 21 4.52 -5.75 -3.93
C ASN A 21 4.70 -4.44 -4.71
N PHE A 22 4.08 -3.38 -4.20
CA PHE A 22 4.29 -2.02 -4.69
C PHE A 22 5.74 -1.53 -4.47
N GLU A 23 6.57 -2.28 -3.74
CA GLU A 23 8.00 -2.03 -3.52
C GLU A 23 8.79 -1.85 -4.84
N LYS A 24 8.34 -2.44 -5.95
CA LYS A 24 8.96 -2.22 -7.26
C LYS A 24 8.98 -0.76 -7.71
N TYR A 25 8.10 0.07 -7.15
CA TYR A 25 8.03 1.50 -7.45
C TYR A 25 9.03 2.34 -6.66
N GLU A 26 9.70 1.77 -5.64
CA GLU A 26 10.66 2.49 -4.79
C GLU A 26 11.89 2.97 -5.58
N ASP A 27 12.34 2.18 -6.55
CA ASP A 27 13.53 2.47 -7.36
C ASP A 27 13.18 2.97 -8.78
N MET A 28 11.89 3.20 -9.07
CA MET A 28 11.47 3.65 -10.40
C MET A 28 11.69 5.14 -10.58
N LYS A 29 12.34 5.50 -11.69
CA LYS A 29 12.41 6.89 -12.15
C LYS A 29 10.99 7.42 -12.37
N ASP A 30 10.79 8.69 -12.00
CA ASP A 30 9.49 9.39 -12.07
C ASP A 30 8.43 8.85 -11.10
N VAL A 31 8.86 8.14 -10.03
CA VAL A 31 8.04 7.84 -8.85
C VAL A 31 8.62 8.54 -7.62
N ASP A 32 7.78 9.30 -6.94
CA ASP A 32 8.04 9.74 -5.56
C ASP A 32 7.59 8.61 -4.62
N ALA A 33 8.57 7.92 -4.04
CA ALA A 33 8.35 6.85 -3.08
C ALA A 33 8.71 7.33 -1.66
N MET A 34 7.77 7.21 -0.73
CA MET A 34 8.00 7.46 0.69
C MET A 34 7.65 6.20 1.49
N VAL A 35 8.64 5.64 2.16
CA VAL A 35 8.49 4.46 3.01
C VAL A 35 8.90 4.81 4.42
N MET A 36 7.95 4.77 5.34
CA MET A 36 8.17 5.01 6.76
C MET A 36 7.86 3.74 7.55
N THR A 37 8.65 3.47 8.58
CA THR A 37 8.44 2.34 9.49
C THR A 37 8.03 2.83 10.87
N SER A 38 7.46 1.95 11.68
CA SER A 38 7.16 2.21 13.11
C SER A 38 8.32 2.86 13.87
N LYS A 39 9.57 2.57 13.48
CA LYS A 39 10.78 3.12 14.10
C LYS A 39 10.88 4.64 13.94
N MET A 40 10.56 5.19 12.77
CA MET A 40 10.60 6.64 12.53
C MET A 40 9.61 7.37 13.44
N PHE A 41 8.38 6.86 13.55
CA PHE A 41 7.37 7.44 14.44
C PHE A 41 7.77 7.36 15.92
N LYS A 42 8.31 6.22 16.36
CA LYS A 42 8.84 6.06 17.72
C LYS A 42 9.98 7.03 18.03
N MET A 43 10.77 7.41 17.03
CA MET A 43 11.81 8.42 17.20
C MET A 43 11.23 9.82 17.33
N LEU A 44 10.29 10.22 16.46
CA LEU A 44 9.61 11.52 16.54
C LEU A 44 8.89 11.71 17.86
N ALA A 45 8.17 10.68 18.30
CA ALA A 45 7.46 10.68 19.58
C ALA A 45 8.36 10.96 20.77
N LYS A 46 9.57 10.38 20.79
CA LYS A 46 10.53 10.60 21.88
C LYS A 46 11.07 12.02 21.93
N VAL A 47 11.06 12.74 20.80
CA VAL A 47 11.54 14.12 20.71
C VAL A 47 10.46 15.13 21.11
N ASP A 48 9.19 14.82 20.84
CA ASP A 48 8.07 15.78 20.92
C ASP A 48 7.15 15.60 22.15
N LEU A 49 7.37 14.57 22.96
CA LEU A 49 6.54 14.32 24.14
C LEU A 49 7.00 15.15 25.35
N SER A 50 6.24 16.19 25.69
CA SER A 50 6.08 16.58 27.08
C SER A 50 5.30 15.46 27.79
N GLU A 51 5.92 14.78 28.77
CA GLU A 51 5.43 13.50 29.35
C GLU A 51 4.04 13.55 30.03
N ASN A 52 3.39 14.72 30.07
CA ASN A 52 2.27 15.00 30.96
C ASN A 52 0.88 14.94 30.30
N ASP A 53 0.75 14.66 28.99
CA ASP A 53 -0.55 14.56 28.32
C ASP A 53 -1.02 13.09 28.16
N PRO A 54 -2.08 12.66 28.86
CA PRO A 54 -2.66 11.32 28.73
C PRO A 54 -3.23 11.01 27.34
N GLU A 55 -3.73 12.01 26.63
CA GLU A 55 -4.35 11.85 25.32
C GLU A 55 -3.28 11.60 24.24
N ALA A 56 -2.16 12.34 24.32
CA ALA A 56 -0.99 12.13 23.48
C ALA A 56 -0.43 10.69 23.59
N ARG A 57 -0.46 10.09 24.79
CA ARG A 57 0.01 8.70 25.00
C ARG A 57 -0.88 7.66 24.31
N GLU A 58 -2.19 7.85 24.26
CA GLU A 58 -3.10 6.94 23.55
C GLU A 58 -2.92 7.06 22.03
N TYR A 59 -2.79 8.28 21.49
CA TYR A 59 -2.43 8.47 20.08
C TYR A 59 -1.09 7.83 19.72
N MET A 60 -0.11 7.91 20.62
CA MET A 60 1.17 7.27 20.41
C MET A 60 1.08 5.75 20.34
N LYS A 61 0.28 5.11 21.19
CA LYS A 61 0.05 3.66 21.10
C LYS A 61 -0.56 3.27 19.76
N LEU A 62 -1.45 4.08 19.18
CA LEU A 62 -2.01 3.80 17.86
C LEU A 62 -0.92 3.83 16.78
N ILE A 63 -0.05 4.84 16.81
CA ILE A 63 1.04 4.99 15.84
C ILE A 63 2.10 3.90 16.02
N GLU A 64 2.40 3.48 17.26
CA GLU A 64 3.36 2.42 17.53
C GLU A 64 2.95 1.05 16.99
N ASN A 65 1.64 0.84 16.80
CA ASN A 65 1.06 -0.36 16.21
C ASN A 65 1.05 -0.34 14.67
N LEU A 66 1.49 0.75 14.02
CA LEU A 66 1.66 0.81 12.57
C LEU A 66 3.03 0.25 12.19
N ASP A 67 3.07 -0.89 11.49
CA ASP A 67 4.35 -1.48 11.07
C ASP A 67 5.05 -0.64 9.99
N ARG A 68 4.30 -0.22 8.97
CA ARG A 68 4.82 0.49 7.80
C ARG A 68 3.75 1.38 7.15
N ILE A 69 4.18 2.51 6.63
CA ILE A 69 3.43 3.36 5.70
C ILE A 69 4.21 3.44 4.39
N GLN A 70 3.55 3.17 3.27
CA GLN A 70 4.12 3.27 1.92
C GLN A 70 3.26 4.19 1.09
N ILE A 71 3.88 5.21 0.48
CA ILE A 71 3.23 6.15 -0.42
C ILE A 71 4.01 6.15 -1.72
N TYR A 72 3.31 5.92 -2.83
CA TYR A 72 3.85 5.97 -4.17
C TYR A 72 3.03 6.96 -4.99
N LYS A 73 3.69 7.97 -5.54
CA LYS A 73 3.08 8.99 -6.40
C LYS A 73 3.86 9.10 -7.70
N SER A 74 3.17 9.29 -8.81
CA SER A 74 3.79 9.58 -10.10
C SER A 74 2.94 10.56 -10.90
N SER A 75 3.60 11.41 -11.68
CA SER A 75 2.99 12.26 -12.71
C SER A 75 3.21 11.71 -14.13
N ASN A 76 3.93 10.59 -14.28
CA ASN A 76 4.18 9.95 -15.56
C ASN A 76 2.99 9.03 -15.93
N SER A 77 2.29 9.35 -17.01
CA SER A 77 1.06 8.65 -17.43
C SER A 77 1.24 7.13 -17.64
N ASN A 78 2.40 6.70 -18.14
CA ASN A 78 2.67 5.27 -18.34
C ASN A 78 2.80 4.54 -17.00
N ILE A 79 3.49 5.16 -16.04
CA ILE A 79 3.65 4.61 -14.69
C ILE A 79 2.31 4.60 -13.95
N MET A 80 1.53 5.68 -14.06
CA MET A 80 0.17 5.74 -13.51
C MET A 80 -0.73 4.62 -14.05
N SER A 81 -0.67 4.33 -15.36
CA SER A 81 -1.42 3.23 -15.97
C SER A 81 -0.97 1.86 -15.44
N GLN A 82 0.34 1.70 -15.23
CA GLN A 82 0.90 0.50 -14.60
C GLN A 82 0.41 0.36 -13.15
N MET A 83 0.49 1.43 -12.34
CA MET A 83 -0.03 1.46 -10.97
C MET A 83 -1.52 1.10 -10.93
N ALA A 84 -2.35 1.67 -11.81
CA ALA A 84 -3.77 1.33 -11.90
C ALA A 84 -4.01 -0.17 -12.15
N THR A 85 -3.19 -0.79 -13.01
CA THR A 85 -3.24 -2.22 -13.32
C THR A 85 -2.86 -3.09 -12.12
N ASP A 86 -1.81 -2.68 -11.41
CA ASP A 86 -1.36 -3.37 -10.20
C ASP A 86 -2.35 -3.21 -9.04
N VAL A 87 -2.94 -2.03 -8.86
CA VAL A 87 -4.03 -1.80 -7.90
C VAL A 87 -5.22 -2.69 -8.22
N LYS A 88 -5.67 -2.74 -9.48
CA LYS A 88 -6.79 -3.61 -9.88
C LYS A 88 -6.49 -5.08 -9.55
N SER A 89 -5.28 -5.53 -9.83
CA SER A 89 -4.86 -6.90 -9.54
C SER A 89 -4.78 -7.17 -8.04
N TYR A 90 -4.28 -6.21 -7.27
CA TYR A 90 -4.17 -6.29 -5.82
C TYR A 90 -5.56 -6.41 -5.17
N LEU A 91 -6.49 -5.56 -5.56
CA LEU A 91 -7.88 -5.59 -5.09
C LEU A 91 -8.62 -6.87 -5.50
N GLN A 92 -8.32 -7.44 -6.67
CA GLN A 92 -8.94 -8.71 -7.12
C GLN A 92 -8.43 -9.94 -6.36
N LYS A 93 -7.18 -9.91 -5.89
CA LYS A 93 -6.57 -11.02 -5.14
C LYS A 93 -6.78 -10.88 -3.63
N GLY A 94 -6.92 -9.65 -3.15
CA GLY A 94 -7.07 -9.34 -1.73
C GLY A 94 -8.49 -9.58 -1.23
N SER A 95 -8.61 -9.84 0.07
CA SER A 95 -9.88 -9.79 0.82
C SER A 95 -10.16 -8.38 1.34
N LEU A 96 -9.84 -7.37 0.53
CA LEU A 96 -10.00 -5.96 0.87
C LEU A 96 -11.45 -5.54 0.67
N GLU A 97 -12.02 -4.88 1.67
CA GLU A 97 -13.37 -4.32 1.64
C GLU A 97 -13.30 -2.83 1.34
N GLU A 98 -14.13 -2.34 0.40
CA GLU A 98 -14.24 -0.91 0.14
C GLU A 98 -14.97 -0.23 1.30
N LEU A 99 -14.28 0.68 1.97
CA LEU A 99 -14.82 1.44 3.11
C LEU A 99 -15.51 2.73 2.67
N MET A 100 -14.89 3.44 1.73
CA MET A 100 -15.34 4.76 1.31
C MET A 100 -14.83 5.08 -0.10
N ARG A 101 -15.62 5.88 -0.81
CA ARG A 101 -15.24 6.46 -2.09
C ARG A 101 -15.62 7.93 -2.13
N VAL A 102 -14.68 8.77 -2.54
CA VAL A 102 -14.88 10.20 -2.75
C VAL A 102 -14.60 10.50 -4.21
N ASN A 103 -15.50 11.25 -4.85
CA ASN A 103 -15.30 11.76 -6.20
C ASN A 103 -15.42 13.29 -6.12
N ASP A 104 -14.32 13.99 -6.37
CA ASP A 104 -14.27 15.44 -6.37
C ASP A 104 -13.48 15.95 -7.57
N ASN A 105 -14.10 16.79 -8.41
CA ASN A 105 -13.47 17.47 -9.54
C ASN A 105 -12.59 16.59 -10.46
N GLY A 106 -13.02 15.34 -10.71
CA GLY A 106 -12.28 14.39 -11.56
C GLY A 106 -11.21 13.58 -10.83
N GLN A 107 -11.06 13.77 -9.51
CA GLN A 107 -10.25 12.92 -8.65
C GLN A 107 -11.15 11.90 -7.96
N ASN A 108 -10.80 10.62 -8.08
CA ASN A 108 -11.50 9.51 -7.47
C ASN A 108 -10.60 8.88 -6.41
N ILE A 109 -10.97 9.04 -5.15
CA ILE A 109 -10.24 8.49 -4.00
C ILE A 109 -11.04 7.32 -3.43
N LYS A 110 -10.38 6.17 -3.32
CA LYS A 110 -10.97 4.95 -2.78
C LYS A 110 -10.18 4.47 -1.58
N PHE A 111 -10.91 4.14 -0.53
CA PHE A 111 -10.37 3.62 0.73
C PHE A 111 -10.82 2.18 0.86
N TYR A 112 -9.85 1.30 1.09
CA TYR A 112 -10.07 -0.12 1.30
C TYR A 112 -9.46 -0.53 2.64
N SER A 113 -10.05 -1.52 3.29
CA SER A 113 -9.45 -2.12 4.47
C SER A 113 -9.40 -3.62 4.43
N LEU A 114 -8.36 -4.15 5.03
CA LEU A 114 -8.22 -5.57 5.29
C LEU A 114 -8.59 -5.80 6.75
N PRO A 115 -9.65 -6.56 7.04
CA PRO A 115 -10.06 -6.82 8.40
C PRO A 115 -8.92 -7.40 9.24
N GLY A 116 -8.83 -6.94 10.48
CA GLY A 116 -7.88 -7.42 11.47
C GLY A 116 -8.45 -8.55 12.31
N LYS A 117 -8.02 -8.59 13.58
CA LYS A 117 -8.43 -9.65 14.53
C LYS A 117 -9.92 -9.62 14.91
N ASN A 118 -10.59 -8.47 14.76
CA ASN A 118 -12.02 -8.27 14.95
C ASN A 118 -12.45 -6.94 14.29
N ASP A 119 -13.74 -6.65 14.31
CA ASP A 119 -14.39 -5.50 13.63
C ASP A 119 -13.82 -4.12 14.02
N ASN A 120 -13.17 -4.00 15.19
CA ASN A 120 -12.56 -2.75 15.66
C ASN A 120 -11.08 -2.59 15.23
N TYR A 121 -10.49 -3.57 14.55
CA TYR A 121 -9.09 -3.54 14.14
C TYR A 121 -8.97 -3.76 12.65
N VAL A 122 -8.21 -2.90 11.99
CA VAL A 122 -7.83 -3.01 10.59
C VAL A 122 -6.38 -3.49 10.52
N ARG A 123 -6.10 -4.50 9.69
CA ARG A 123 -4.74 -4.97 9.43
C ARG A 123 -4.02 -4.09 8.41
N GLU A 124 -4.76 -3.60 7.43
CA GLU A 124 -4.23 -2.75 6.36
C GLU A 124 -5.28 -1.75 5.92
N LEU A 125 -4.88 -0.49 5.82
CA LEU A 125 -5.66 0.54 5.13
C LEU A 125 -4.97 0.81 3.80
N PHE A 126 -5.67 0.57 2.70
CA PHE A 126 -5.16 0.77 1.35
C PHE A 126 -5.92 1.92 0.68
N MET A 127 -5.20 2.95 0.25
CA MET A 127 -5.77 4.11 -0.44
C MET A 127 -5.30 4.13 -1.89
N TYR A 128 -6.24 4.34 -2.80
CA TYR A 128 -5.92 4.59 -4.21
C TYR A 128 -6.59 5.88 -4.66
N LEU A 129 -5.79 6.79 -5.19
CA LEU A 129 -6.23 8.03 -5.81
C LEU A 129 -5.98 7.96 -7.30
N GLU A 130 -7.04 8.17 -8.07
CA GLU A 130 -6.99 8.26 -9.52
C GLU A 130 -7.46 9.65 -9.95
N GLY A 131 -6.54 10.45 -10.51
CA GLY A 131 -6.82 11.80 -10.97
C GLY A 131 -5.56 12.43 -11.55
N SER A 132 -5.73 13.35 -12.50
CA SER A 132 -4.65 14.21 -12.97
C SER A 132 -4.57 15.43 -12.05
N GLU A 133 -3.38 15.76 -11.53
CA GLU A 133 -3.13 17.15 -11.17
C GLU A 133 -3.38 17.98 -12.44
N GLY A 134 -4.32 18.92 -12.36
CA GLY A 134 -4.56 19.89 -13.44
C GLY A 134 -3.35 20.79 -13.65
#